data_AF-A0A7S2LT30-F1
#
_entry.id   AF-A0A7S2LT30-F1
#
_cell.length_a   1.000
_cell.length_b   1.000
_cell.length_c   1.000
_cell.angle_alpha   90.00
_cell.angle_beta   90.00
_cell.angle_gamma   90.00
#
_symmetry.space_group_name_H-M   'P 1'
#
loop_
_entity.id
_entity.type
_entity.pdbx_description
1 polymer ?
#
loop_
_entity_poly.entity_id
_entity_poly.type
_entity_poly.pdbx_seq_one_letter_code
_entity_poly.pdbx_strand_id
1 'polypeptide(L)'
;LRMPQKSYEMFQTYGYVVVKNVLTISECEKAIDLAWDYVEAASACAHATGESNVIGQERMIVHREDKSTYIAGWPQVVEGGILPYYGSGHSSLCWFVRSHPSVRQVFASLESSRLEKAVETGDLLSSMEGMIVWYSQQITEA
;
A
#
# COMPACT_ATOMS: atom_id res chain seq x y z
N LEU A 1 -6.43 9.13 18.21
CA LEU A 1 -6.23 10.23 17.25
C LEU A 1 -7.54 10.59 16.53
N ARG A 2 -8.27 11.63 16.95
CA ARG A 2 -9.38 12.21 16.18
C ARG A 2 -8.83 13.33 15.29
N MET A 3 -9.36 13.51 14.08
CA MET A 3 -8.91 14.60 13.23
C MET A 3 -9.22 15.97 13.87
N PRO A 4 -8.26 16.90 13.99
CA PRO A 4 -8.51 18.24 14.53
C PRO A 4 -9.46 19.07 13.66
N GLN A 5 -10.24 19.96 14.27
CA GLN A 5 -11.20 20.81 13.55
C GLN A 5 -10.54 21.63 12.42
N LYS A 6 -9.36 22.21 12.67
CA LYS A 6 -8.59 22.95 11.66
C LYS A 6 -8.20 22.07 10.46
N SER A 7 -7.88 20.80 10.69
CA SER A 7 -7.58 19.84 9.63
C SER A 7 -8.82 19.54 8.79
N TYR A 8 -10.00 19.48 9.42
CA TYR A 8 -11.27 19.34 8.72
C TYR A 8 -11.59 20.57 7.85
N GLU A 9 -11.40 21.79 8.37
CA GLU A 9 -11.60 23.03 7.61
C GLU A 9 -10.67 23.12 6.40
N MET A 10 -9.41 22.70 6.54
CA MET A 10 -8.48 22.58 5.43
C MET A 10 -8.97 21.57 4.39
N PHE A 11 -9.45 20.40 4.83
CA PHE A 11 -10.04 19.41 3.93
C PHE A 11 -11.23 19.97 3.14
N GLN A 12 -12.14 20.70 3.81
CA GLN A 12 -13.27 21.34 3.14
C GLN A 12 -12.86 22.43 2.15
N THR A 13 -11.79 23.18 2.45
CA THR A 13 -11.32 24.29 1.60
C THR A 13 -10.55 23.80 0.37
N TYR A 14 -9.69 22.79 0.55
CA TYR A 14 -8.74 22.36 -0.47
C TYR A 14 -9.07 21.00 -1.10
N GLY A 15 -10.01 20.25 -0.55
CA GLY A 15 -10.35 18.89 -0.99
C GLY A 15 -9.36 17.81 -0.52
N TYR A 16 -8.34 18.17 0.26
CA TYR A 16 -7.37 17.23 0.84
C TYR A 16 -6.83 17.71 2.18
N VAL A 17 -6.30 16.78 2.99
CA VAL A 17 -5.60 17.08 4.25
C VAL A 17 -4.52 16.05 4.52
N VAL A 18 -3.42 16.49 5.13
CA VAL A 18 -2.33 15.61 5.59
C VAL A 18 -2.42 15.44 7.09
N VAL A 19 -2.61 14.19 7.54
CA VAL A 19 -2.58 13.82 8.96
C VAL A 19 -1.25 13.14 9.25
N LYS A 20 -0.41 13.78 10.07
CA LYS A 20 0.91 13.25 10.46
C LYS A 20 0.79 12.31 11.66
N ASN A 21 1.78 11.43 11.82
CA ASN A 21 1.90 10.53 12.97
C ASN A 21 0.68 9.62 13.20
N VAL A 22 0.04 9.19 12.11
CA VAL A 22 -1.03 8.18 12.17
C VAL A 22 -0.46 6.82 12.54
N LEU A 23 0.70 6.51 11.98
CA LEU A 23 1.56 5.39 12.37
C LEU A 23 2.82 5.94 13.05
N THR A 24 3.36 5.17 13.96
CA THR A 24 4.70 5.37 14.53
C THR A 24 5.78 4.98 13.51
N ILE A 25 7.03 5.39 13.76
CA ILE A 25 8.16 5.01 12.89
C ILE A 25 8.30 3.49 12.80
N SER A 26 8.22 2.78 13.92
CA SER A 26 8.31 1.32 13.94
C SER A 26 7.17 0.63 13.19
N GLU A 27 5.95 1.19 13.23
CA GLU A 27 4.83 0.68 12.43
C GLU A 27 5.03 0.95 10.93
N CYS A 28 5.63 2.07 10.56
CA CYS A 28 6.02 2.34 9.18
C CYS A 28 7.09 1.37 8.68
N GLU A 29 8.12 1.09 9.49
CA GLU A 29 9.16 0.09 9.17
C GLU A 29 8.54 -1.29 8.97
N LYS A 30 7.67 -1.72 9.89
CA LYS A 30 6.91 -2.97 9.75
C LYS A 30 6.05 -3.00 8.49
N ALA A 31 5.39 -1.88 8.14
CA ALA A 31 4.62 -1.81 6.91
C ALA A 31 5.52 -2.03 5.68
N ILE A 32 6.70 -1.42 5.65
CA ILE A 32 7.68 -1.62 4.58
C ILE A 32 8.13 -3.09 4.51
N ASP A 33 8.38 -3.73 5.65
CA ASP A 33 8.74 -5.16 5.69
C ASP A 33 7.63 -6.04 5.11
N LEU A 34 6.37 -5.78 5.47
CA LEU A 34 5.21 -6.50 4.93
C LEU A 34 4.99 -6.24 3.43
N ALA A 35 5.37 -5.06 2.93
CA ALA A 35 5.36 -4.75 1.50
C ALA A 35 6.37 -5.64 0.76
N TRP A 36 7.58 -5.76 1.30
CA TRP A 36 8.59 -6.63 0.75
C TRP A 36 8.21 -8.11 0.82
N ASP A 37 7.63 -8.57 1.92
CA ASP A 37 7.15 -9.97 2.03
C ASP A 37 6.19 -10.30 0.88
N TYR A 38 5.31 -9.36 0.54
CA TYR A 38 4.42 -9.50 -0.60
C TYR A 38 5.18 -9.54 -1.94
N VAL A 39 6.13 -8.62 -2.18
CA VAL A 39 6.91 -8.57 -3.43
C VAL A 39 7.69 -9.86 -3.65
N GLU A 40 8.39 -10.35 -2.63
CA GLU A 40 9.17 -11.58 -2.69
C GLU A 40 8.26 -12.79 -2.94
N ALA A 41 7.13 -12.89 -2.23
CA ALA A 41 6.16 -13.97 -2.44
C ALA A 41 5.50 -13.93 -3.83
N ALA A 42 5.14 -12.74 -4.32
CA ALA A 42 4.57 -12.56 -5.65
C ALA A 42 5.58 -12.96 -6.74
N SER A 43 6.85 -12.56 -6.59
CA SER A 43 7.91 -12.95 -7.53
C SER A 43 8.16 -14.47 -7.54
N ALA A 44 8.13 -15.10 -6.36
CA ALA A 44 8.26 -16.55 -6.25
C ALA A 44 7.06 -17.29 -6.89
N CYS A 45 5.85 -16.75 -6.74
CA CYS A 45 4.65 -17.28 -7.38
C CYS A 45 4.74 -17.18 -8.91
N ALA A 46 5.12 -16.02 -9.44
CA ALA A 46 5.34 -15.81 -10.87
C ALA A 46 6.40 -16.79 -11.41
N HIS A 47 7.52 -16.94 -10.69
CA HIS A 47 8.58 -17.91 -11.04
C HIS A 47 8.05 -19.35 -11.11
N ALA A 48 7.28 -19.79 -10.10
CA ALA A 48 6.75 -21.15 -10.00
C ALA A 48 5.68 -21.48 -11.04
N THR A 49 4.84 -20.50 -11.39
CA THR A 49 3.78 -20.65 -12.42
C THR A 49 4.30 -20.46 -13.84
N GLY A 50 5.50 -19.92 -13.97
CA GLY A 50 6.16 -19.65 -15.23
C GLY A 50 5.66 -18.40 -15.95
N GLU A 51 4.87 -17.56 -15.27
CA GLU A 51 4.52 -16.21 -15.69
C GLU A 51 5.79 -15.35 -15.73
N SER A 52 6.05 -14.71 -16.87
CA SER A 52 7.18 -13.79 -17.04
C SER A 52 6.69 -12.46 -17.58
N ASN A 53 7.14 -11.39 -16.95
CA ASN A 53 6.87 -10.01 -17.39
C ASN A 53 7.79 -9.56 -18.53
N VAL A 54 8.82 -10.36 -18.86
CA VAL A 54 9.81 -10.06 -19.89
C VAL A 54 10.01 -11.28 -20.80
N ILE A 55 9.82 -11.09 -22.10
CA ILE A 55 10.07 -12.12 -23.10
C ILE A 55 11.58 -12.36 -23.20
N GLY A 56 12.04 -13.58 -22.88
CA GLY A 56 13.44 -14.01 -23.10
C GLY A 56 14.45 -13.76 -21.97
N GLN A 57 14.02 -13.34 -20.77
CA GLN A 57 14.90 -13.27 -19.59
C GLN A 57 14.73 -14.48 -18.66
N GLU A 58 15.82 -14.87 -17.99
CA GLU A 58 15.77 -15.86 -16.92
C GLU A 58 14.92 -15.36 -15.75
N ARG A 59 14.04 -16.24 -15.26
CA ARG A 59 13.09 -15.95 -14.19
C ARG A 59 13.85 -15.81 -12.87
N MET A 60 13.77 -14.65 -12.23
CA MET A 60 14.43 -14.40 -10.94
C MET A 60 13.41 -14.19 -9.83
N ILE A 61 13.72 -14.67 -8.63
CA ILE A 61 12.96 -14.35 -7.42
C ILE A 61 13.57 -13.05 -6.86
N VAL A 62 12.72 -12.11 -6.46
CA VAL A 62 13.17 -10.87 -5.84
C VAL A 62 13.68 -11.17 -4.43
N HIS A 63 14.80 -10.56 -4.09
CA HIS A 63 15.36 -10.53 -2.74
C HIS A 63 15.60 -9.08 -2.33
N ARG A 64 14.94 -8.59 -1.28
CA ARG A 64 14.99 -7.17 -0.85
C ARG A 64 16.39 -6.65 -0.53
N GLU A 65 17.32 -7.56 -0.25
CA GLU A 65 18.72 -7.26 0.06
C GLU A 65 19.62 -7.24 -1.20
N ASP A 66 19.12 -7.74 -2.32
CA ASP A 66 19.84 -7.85 -3.59
C ASP A 66 19.10 -7.14 -4.73
N LYS A 67 19.49 -5.90 -4.98
CA LYS A 67 18.92 -5.05 -6.03
C LYS A 67 19.13 -5.60 -7.44
N SER A 68 20.11 -6.49 -7.66
CA SER A 68 20.32 -7.10 -8.97
C SER A 68 19.13 -7.99 -9.38
N THR A 69 18.35 -8.45 -8.41
CA THR A 69 17.17 -9.28 -8.64
C THR A 69 15.95 -8.53 -9.14
N TYR A 70 15.93 -7.20 -9.03
CA TYR A 70 14.71 -6.43 -9.27
C TYR A 70 14.36 -6.38 -10.75
N ILE A 71 15.35 -6.19 -11.63
CA ILE A 71 15.12 -6.00 -13.07
C ILE A 71 14.39 -7.20 -13.70
N ALA A 72 14.80 -8.42 -13.36
CA ALA A 72 14.27 -9.65 -13.95
C ALA A 72 13.22 -10.34 -13.06
N GLY A 73 13.11 -9.95 -11.79
CA GLY A 73 12.23 -10.60 -10.81
C GLY A 73 11.02 -9.79 -10.38
N TRP A 74 10.98 -8.48 -10.64
CA TRP A 74 9.90 -7.64 -10.12
C TRP A 74 8.52 -8.15 -10.57
N PRO A 75 7.53 -8.26 -9.66
CA PRO A 75 6.18 -8.69 -10.02
C PRO A 75 5.55 -7.77 -11.06
N GLN A 76 4.55 -8.28 -11.78
CA GLN A 76 3.91 -7.52 -12.85
C GLN A 76 3.25 -6.27 -12.27
N VAL A 77 3.62 -5.11 -12.82
CA VAL A 77 3.01 -3.82 -12.50
C VAL A 77 2.27 -3.26 -13.69
N VAL A 78 1.21 -2.49 -13.44
CA VAL A 78 0.57 -1.63 -14.44
C VAL A 78 1.04 -0.19 -14.27
N GLU A 79 0.42 0.78 -14.94
CA GLU A 79 0.89 2.17 -14.97
C GLU A 79 1.18 2.70 -13.56
N GLY A 80 2.37 3.30 -13.40
CA GLY A 80 2.72 3.97 -12.15
C GLY A 80 3.08 3.06 -10.98
N GLY A 81 3.54 1.82 -11.22
CA GLY A 81 4.01 0.91 -10.17
C GLY A 81 2.88 0.25 -9.37
N ILE A 82 1.66 0.29 -9.88
CA ILE A 82 0.50 -0.40 -9.29
C ILE A 82 0.71 -1.91 -9.45
N LEU A 83 0.56 -2.65 -8.36
CA LEU A 83 0.60 -4.12 -8.33
C LEU A 83 -0.83 -4.67 -8.27
N PRO A 84 -1.50 -5.01 -9.38
CA PRO A 84 -2.91 -5.45 -9.34
C PRO A 84 -3.07 -6.97 -9.18
N TYR A 85 -1.99 -7.73 -9.35
CA TYR A 85 -2.01 -9.20 -9.38
C TYR A 85 -1.74 -9.81 -8.00
N TYR A 86 -1.74 -11.14 -7.93
CA TYR A 86 -1.34 -11.95 -6.78
C TYR A 86 -2.03 -11.56 -5.44
N GLY A 87 -3.24 -11.01 -5.53
CA GLY A 87 -4.01 -10.62 -4.34
C GLY A 87 -3.38 -9.48 -3.55
N SER A 88 -2.70 -8.53 -4.20
CA SER A 88 -2.06 -7.38 -3.53
C SER A 88 -2.96 -6.65 -2.54
N GLY A 89 -4.23 -6.45 -2.89
CA GLY A 89 -5.24 -5.82 -2.03
C GLY A 89 -5.58 -6.65 -0.79
N HIS A 90 -5.19 -7.92 -0.72
CA HIS A 90 -5.32 -8.78 0.45
C HIS A 90 -3.97 -9.08 1.13
N SER A 91 -2.90 -8.40 0.73
CA SER A 91 -1.59 -8.54 1.36
C SER A 91 -1.63 -8.20 2.86
N SER A 92 -0.69 -8.76 3.61
CA SER A 92 -0.49 -8.45 5.03
C SER A 92 -0.26 -6.95 5.27
N LEU A 93 0.44 -6.26 4.36
CA LEU A 93 0.58 -4.80 4.39
C LEU A 93 -0.78 -4.11 4.37
N CYS A 94 -1.61 -4.41 3.37
CA CYS A 94 -2.91 -3.78 3.19
C CYS A 94 -3.80 -3.98 4.43
N TRP A 95 -3.84 -5.20 4.98
CA TRP A 95 -4.59 -5.48 6.19
C TRP A 95 -4.02 -4.81 7.43
N PHE A 96 -2.69 -4.77 7.58
CA PHE A 96 -2.02 -4.09 8.68
C PHE A 96 -2.39 -2.61 8.73
N VAL A 97 -2.32 -1.90 7.60
CA VAL A 97 -2.64 -0.47 7.53
C VAL A 97 -4.14 -0.21 7.69
N ARG A 98 -5.01 -0.97 7.00
CA ARG A 98 -6.48 -0.75 7.03
C ARG A 98 -7.11 -1.04 8.38
N SER A 99 -6.60 -2.07 9.05
CA SER A 99 -7.09 -2.45 10.38
C SER A 99 -6.53 -1.56 11.50
N HIS A 100 -5.53 -0.72 11.21
CA HIS A 100 -4.83 0.06 12.22
C HIS A 100 -5.78 1.02 12.96
N PRO A 101 -5.83 1.00 14.31
CA PRO A 101 -6.78 1.80 15.08
C PRO A 101 -6.72 3.30 14.77
N SER A 102 -5.52 3.86 14.63
CA SER A 102 -5.35 5.28 14.29
C SER A 102 -5.82 5.61 12.87
N VAL A 103 -5.62 4.71 11.90
CA VAL A 103 -6.08 4.92 10.51
C VAL A 103 -7.61 4.92 10.51
N ARG A 104 -8.23 3.92 11.13
CA ARG A 104 -9.68 3.83 11.28
C ARG A 104 -10.25 5.08 11.95
N GLN A 105 -9.62 5.56 13.01
CA GLN A 105 -10.10 6.74 13.73
C GLN A 105 -10.01 8.03 12.91
N VAL A 106 -8.96 8.18 12.08
CA VAL A 106 -8.84 9.32 11.15
C VAL A 106 -9.97 9.29 10.12
N PHE A 107 -10.24 8.15 9.49
CA PHE A 107 -11.32 8.03 8.50
C PHE A 107 -12.71 8.19 9.12
N ALA A 108 -12.96 7.62 10.30
CA ALA A 108 -14.22 7.82 11.02
C ALA A 108 -14.46 9.31 11.37
N SER A 109 -13.39 10.08 11.60
CA SER A 109 -13.48 11.52 11.87
C SER A 109 -13.93 12.34 10.66
N LEU A 110 -13.61 11.90 9.43
CA LEU A 110 -14.07 12.54 8.20
C LEU A 110 -15.57 12.28 7.99
N GLU A 111 -16.00 11.03 8.16
CA GLU A 111 -17.39 10.61 8.00
C GLU A 111 -18.31 11.24 9.06
N SER A 112 -17.81 11.49 10.27
CA SER A 112 -18.53 12.20 11.35
C SER A 112 -19.19 13.49 10.93
N SER A 113 -18.61 14.17 9.94
CA SER A 113 -19.08 15.46 9.44
C SER A 113 -20.14 15.38 8.35
N ARG A 114 -20.40 14.18 7.81
CA ARG A 114 -21.38 13.91 6.74
C ARG A 114 -22.45 12.89 7.16
N LEU A 115 -22.13 12.00 8.10
CA LEU A 115 -22.97 10.91 8.59
C LEU A 115 -22.71 10.69 10.09
N GLU A 116 -23.59 11.23 10.95
CA GLU A 116 -23.49 11.10 12.42
C GLU A 116 -23.38 9.62 12.90
N LYS A 117 -23.85 8.65 12.10
CA LYS A 117 -23.89 7.22 12.44
C LYS A 117 -22.60 6.42 12.22
N ALA A 118 -21.71 6.83 11.31
CA ALA A 118 -20.50 6.04 10.99
C ALA A 118 -19.47 6.05 12.15
N VAL A 119 -19.53 7.12 12.96
CA VAL A 119 -18.65 7.33 14.12
C VAL A 119 -19.03 6.45 15.29
N GLU A 120 -20.33 6.26 15.51
CA GLU A 120 -20.86 5.50 16.63
C GLU A 120 -20.66 4.00 16.45
N THR A 121 -20.73 3.52 15.22
CA THR A 121 -20.58 2.10 14.87
C THR A 121 -19.13 1.71 14.60
N GLY A 122 -18.32 2.64 14.07
CA GLY A 122 -16.96 2.32 13.61
C GLY A 122 -16.94 1.40 12.39
N ASP A 123 -18.09 1.25 11.71
CA ASP A 123 -18.31 0.39 10.54
C ASP A 123 -17.78 1.09 9.29
N LEU A 124 -16.45 1.14 9.17
CA LEU A 124 -15.77 1.56 7.95
C LEU A 124 -15.60 0.37 7.01
N LEU A 125 -16.07 0.53 5.78
CA LEU A 125 -15.76 -0.41 4.71
C LEU A 125 -14.34 -0.18 4.20
N SER A 126 -13.59 -1.25 4.01
CA SER A 126 -12.28 -1.21 3.39
C SER A 126 -12.41 -1.41 1.88
N SER A 127 -11.86 -0.48 1.10
CA SER A 127 -11.61 -0.74 -0.32
C SER A 127 -10.47 -1.75 -0.46
N MET A 128 -10.60 -2.67 -1.41
CA MET A 128 -9.63 -3.74 -1.65
C MET A 128 -8.57 -3.36 -2.70
N GLU A 129 -8.31 -2.07 -2.88
CA GLU A 129 -7.26 -1.58 -3.78
C GLU A 129 -5.90 -2.22 -3.49
N GLY A 130 -5.07 -2.33 -4.52
CA GLY A 130 -3.72 -2.85 -4.39
C GLY A 130 -2.75 -1.89 -3.68
N MET A 131 -1.47 -2.22 -3.78
CA MET A 131 -0.39 -1.33 -3.36
C MET A 131 0.35 -0.78 -4.58
N ILE A 132 1.01 0.35 -4.38
CA ILE A 132 1.90 0.97 -5.36
C ILE A 132 3.30 0.90 -4.79
N VAL A 133 4.23 0.25 -5.51
CA VAL A 133 5.63 0.14 -5.11
C VAL A 133 6.51 0.48 -6.28
N TRP A 134 7.48 1.35 -6.02
CA TRP A 134 8.50 1.75 -6.98
C TRP A 134 9.87 1.28 -6.49
N TYR A 135 10.73 0.83 -7.41
CA TYR A 135 12.16 0.66 -7.14
C TYR A 135 12.99 1.65 -7.97
N SER A 136 14.15 2.05 -7.44
CA SER A 136 14.94 3.16 -7.98
C SER A 136 15.35 3.03 -9.45
N GLN A 137 15.48 1.79 -9.96
CA GLN A 137 15.83 1.52 -11.35
C GLN A 137 14.64 1.59 -12.31
N GLN A 138 13.40 1.81 -11.83
CA GLN A 138 12.24 2.12 -12.69
C GLN A 138 12.19 3.59 -13.12
N ILE A 139 12.99 4.47 -12.50
CA ILE A 139 12.91 5.93 -12.70
C ILE A 139 13.97 6.42 -13.72
N THR A 140 14.85 5.55 -14.21
CA THR A 140 15.95 5.95 -15.10
C THR A 140 15.57 6.09 -16.59
N GLU A 141 14.30 5.90 -16.95
CA GLU A 141 13.81 6.01 -18.33
C GLU A 141 12.69 7.07 -18.49
N ALA A 142 12.68 8.11 -17.66
CA ALA A 142 11.79 9.27 -17.82
C ALA A 142 12.53 10.48 -18.40
#